data_AF-A0A7R9GCV8-F1
#
_entry.id   AF-A0A7R9GCV8-F1
#
_cell.length_a   1.000
_cell.length_b   1.000
_cell.length_c   1.000
_cell.angle_alpha   90.00
_cell.angle_beta   90.00
_cell.angle_gamma   90.00
#
_symmetry.space_group_name_H-M   'P 1'
#
loop_
_entity.id
_entity.type
_entity.pdbx_description
1 polymer ?
#
loop_
_entity_poly.entity_id
_entity_poly.type
_entity_poly.pdbx_seq_one_letter_code
_entity_poly.pdbx_strand_id
1 'polypeptide(L)'
;MQANPPHLDHIEDLSQLRYVNESSVLHVIRQRYGSSLVHTYAGGNSLLVVNPMTLLSVYSEKVAQLFKGCRAEDMPPHIYAVAQRAHGAMLSSRRDQSVVLMGRSGSGKTTNAQHVLNYLLLTAGQHSKSITGNE
;
A
#
# COMPACT_ATOMS: atom_id res chain seq x y z
N MET A 1 -3.47 -17.99 -25.97
CA MET A 1 -3.48 -16.76 -25.15
C MET A 1 -2.28 -15.92 -25.54
N GLN A 2 -2.43 -14.61 -25.71
CA GLN A 2 -1.30 -13.72 -26.05
C GLN A 2 -0.53 -13.37 -24.77
N ALA A 3 0.80 -13.48 -24.84
CA ALA A 3 1.69 -13.16 -23.73
C ALA A 3 2.04 -11.67 -23.72
N ASN A 4 2.18 -11.12 -22.51
CA ASN A 4 2.76 -9.79 -22.33
C ASN A 4 4.27 -9.83 -22.59
N PRO A 5 4.87 -8.74 -23.09
CA PRO A 5 6.31 -8.65 -23.26
C PRO A 5 7.06 -8.71 -21.90
N PRO A 6 8.30 -9.26 -21.85
CA PRO A 6 9.01 -9.53 -20.59
C PRO A 6 9.27 -8.32 -19.70
N HIS A 7 9.34 -7.11 -20.27
CA HIS A 7 9.54 -5.89 -19.47
C HIS A 7 8.36 -5.58 -18.52
N LEU A 8 7.21 -6.25 -18.69
CA LEU A 8 6.04 -6.11 -17.82
C LEU A 8 6.01 -7.15 -16.68
N ASP A 9 7.00 -8.04 -16.58
CA ASP A 9 7.01 -9.14 -15.59
C ASP A 9 7.01 -8.65 -14.13
N HIS A 10 7.53 -7.45 -13.88
CA HIS A 10 7.58 -6.83 -12.55
C HIS A 10 6.77 -5.54 -12.45
N ILE A 11 5.81 -5.33 -13.35
CA ILE A 11 5.02 -4.09 -13.37
C ILE A 11 4.37 -3.81 -12.01
N GLU A 12 4.40 -2.56 -11.60
CA GLU A 12 3.87 -2.14 -10.30
C GLU A 12 2.35 -2.03 -10.29
N ASP A 13 1.73 -1.78 -11.44
CA ASP A 13 0.30 -1.69 -11.64
C ASP A 13 -0.19 -2.65 -12.72
N LEU A 14 -1.02 -3.61 -12.32
CA LEU A 14 -1.59 -4.63 -13.21
C LEU A 14 -2.48 -4.02 -14.31
N SER A 15 -3.03 -2.82 -14.09
CA SER A 15 -3.85 -2.14 -15.11
C SER A 15 -3.05 -1.64 -16.30
N GLN A 16 -1.73 -1.56 -16.18
CA GLN A 16 -0.82 -1.15 -17.25
C GLN A 16 -0.37 -2.33 -18.14
N LEU A 17 -0.83 -3.55 -17.87
CA LEU A 17 -0.57 -4.70 -18.74
C LEU A 17 -1.23 -4.51 -20.11
N ARG A 18 -0.51 -4.85 -21.18
CA ARG A 18 -1.05 -4.82 -22.55
C ARG A 18 -2.21 -5.80 -22.71
N TYR A 19 -2.08 -6.99 -22.13
CA TYR A 19 -3.12 -8.02 -22.11
C TYR A 19 -3.48 -8.33 -20.66
N VAL A 20 -4.60 -7.79 -20.18
CA VAL A 20 -5.13 -8.06 -18.84
C VAL A 20 -5.93 -9.36 -18.89
N ASN A 21 -5.28 -10.48 -18.56
CA ASN A 21 -5.89 -11.80 -18.45
C ASN A 21 -5.36 -12.53 -17.21
N GLU A 22 -6.07 -13.58 -16.79
CA GLU A 22 -5.75 -14.34 -15.59
C GLU A 22 -4.30 -14.85 -15.58
N SER A 23 -3.84 -15.44 -16.69
CA SER A 23 -2.47 -15.96 -16.80
C SER A 23 -1.41 -14.87 -16.66
N SER A 24 -1.66 -13.69 -17.23
CA SER A 24 -0.73 -12.56 -17.18
C SER A 24 -0.67 -11.94 -15.78
N VAL A 25 -1.82 -11.76 -15.14
CA VAL A 25 -1.90 -11.27 -13.76
C VAL A 25 -1.22 -12.25 -12.80
N LEU A 26 -1.51 -13.54 -12.93
CA LEU A 26 -0.88 -14.59 -12.12
C LEU A 26 0.64 -14.62 -12.31
N HIS A 27 1.12 -14.48 -13.55
CA HIS A 27 2.55 -14.43 -13.86
C HIS A 27 3.24 -13.27 -13.15
N VAL A 28 2.72 -12.04 -13.29
CA VAL A 28 3.28 -10.86 -12.61
C VAL A 28 3.28 -11.02 -11.10
N ILE A 29 2.15 -11.44 -10.52
CA ILE A 29 2.04 -11.66 -9.07
C ILE A 29 3.08 -12.67 -8.59
N ARG A 30 3.29 -13.77 -9.34
CA ARG A 30 4.28 -14.80 -9.02
C ARG A 30 5.70 -14.26 -9.08
N GLN A 31 6.05 -13.49 -10.12
CA GLN A 31 7.39 -12.90 -10.28
C GLN A 31 7.68 -11.87 -9.18
N ARG A 32 6.72 -10.99 -8.89
CA ARG A 32 6.82 -10.00 -7.80
C ARG A 32 6.94 -10.67 -6.44
N TYR A 33 6.11 -11.67 -6.15
CA TYR A 33 6.19 -12.42 -4.90
C TYR A 33 7.54 -13.15 -4.74
N GLY A 34 8.04 -13.78 -5.80
CA GLY A 34 9.37 -14.40 -5.81
C GLY A 34 10.52 -13.40 -5.54
N SER A 35 10.28 -12.12 -5.82
CA SER A 35 11.21 -11.01 -5.57
C SER A 35 10.93 -10.27 -4.24
N SER A 36 10.12 -10.86 -3.34
CA SER A 36 9.68 -10.24 -2.07
C SER A 36 8.87 -8.94 -2.23
N LEU A 37 8.30 -8.68 -3.41
CA LEU A 37 7.43 -7.55 -3.69
C LEU A 37 5.96 -7.97 -3.47
N VAL A 38 5.51 -7.89 -2.23
CA VAL A 38 4.18 -8.39 -1.80
C VAL A 38 3.00 -7.48 -2.17
N HIS A 39 3.29 -6.22 -2.49
CA HIS A 39 2.30 -5.20 -2.83
C HIS A 39 2.32 -4.94 -4.33
N THR A 40 1.15 -4.87 -4.96
CA THR A 40 1.00 -4.54 -6.39
C THR A 40 -0.28 -3.74 -6.58
N TYR A 41 -0.25 -2.64 -7.33
CA TYR A 41 -1.46 -1.91 -7.70
C TYR A 41 -2.32 -2.73 -8.67
N ALA A 42 -3.64 -2.55 -8.54
CA ALA A 42 -4.63 -3.22 -9.37
C ALA A 42 -5.57 -2.20 -10.03
N GLY A 43 -4.99 -1.12 -10.56
CA GLY A 43 -5.71 0.02 -11.11
C GLY A 43 -6.38 0.92 -10.07
N GLY A 44 -6.56 2.19 -10.43
CA GLY A 44 -7.25 3.19 -9.63
C GLY A 44 -6.70 3.30 -8.20
N ASN A 45 -7.56 3.03 -7.21
CA ASN A 45 -7.23 3.09 -5.79
C ASN A 45 -7.07 1.72 -5.12
N SER A 46 -6.96 0.65 -5.91
CA SER A 46 -6.91 -0.71 -5.40
C SER A 46 -5.47 -1.22 -5.26
N LEU A 47 -5.19 -1.87 -4.12
CA LEU A 47 -3.93 -2.52 -3.83
C LEU A 47 -4.15 -4.01 -3.62
N LEU A 48 -3.43 -4.83 -4.37
CA LEU A 48 -3.35 -6.28 -4.17
C LEU A 48 -2.17 -6.58 -3.25
N VAL A 49 -2.42 -7.39 -2.22
CA VAL A 49 -1.41 -7.82 -1.25
C VAL A 49 -1.38 -9.33 -1.19
N VAL A 50 -0.22 -9.93 -1.46
CA VAL A 50 0.01 -11.36 -1.23
C VAL A 50 0.69 -11.52 0.11
N ASN A 51 0.01 -12.15 1.08
CA ASN A 51 0.55 -12.32 2.43
C ASN A 51 1.84 -13.17 2.41
N PRO A 52 3.00 -12.62 2.81
CA PRO A 52 4.27 -13.36 2.84
C PRO A 52 4.32 -14.45 3.93
N MET A 53 3.37 -14.45 4.87
CA MET A 53 3.34 -15.35 6.04
C MET A 53 4.55 -15.21 6.97
N THR A 54 5.39 -14.19 6.74
CA THR A 54 6.60 -13.86 7.49
C THR A 54 6.66 -12.35 7.73
N LEU A 55 7.46 -11.93 8.71
CA LEU A 55 7.66 -10.52 8.99
C LEU A 55 8.61 -9.92 7.94
N LEU A 56 8.18 -8.85 7.27
CA LEU A 56 9.00 -8.12 6.30
C LEU A 56 9.48 -6.78 6.87
N SER A 57 10.72 -6.40 6.54
CA SER A 57 11.33 -5.11 6.95
C SER A 57 10.69 -3.88 6.29
N VAL A 58 9.87 -4.09 5.26
CA VAL A 58 9.13 -3.03 4.53
C VAL A 58 8.12 -2.28 5.41
N TYR A 59 7.75 -2.83 6.57
CA TYR A 59 6.82 -2.22 7.53
C TYR A 59 7.50 -1.43 8.67
N SER A 60 8.77 -1.06 8.50
CA SER A 60 9.47 -0.25 9.51
C SER A 60 8.96 1.19 9.54
N GLU A 61 9.11 1.84 10.70
CA GLU A 61 8.76 3.26 10.86
C GLU A 61 9.54 4.17 9.89
N LYS A 62 10.80 3.84 9.62
CA LYS A 62 11.63 4.53 8.61
C LYS A 62 10.95 4.50 7.24
N VAL A 63 10.40 3.35 6.84
CA VAL A 63 9.67 3.24 5.57
C VAL A 63 8.38 4.06 5.63
N ALA A 64 7.62 4.02 6.72
CA ALA A 64 6.43 4.87 6.87
C ALA A 64 6.75 6.36 6.69
N GLN A 65 7.86 6.85 7.26
CA GLN A 65 8.29 8.24 7.08
C GLN A 65 8.61 8.59 5.62
N LEU A 66 9.10 7.64 4.81
CA LEU A 66 9.36 7.88 3.38
C LEU A 66 8.09 8.10 2.57
N PHE A 67 6.93 7.60 3.00
CA PHE A 67 5.65 7.85 2.31
C PHE A 67 4.99 9.16 2.76
N LYS A 68 5.44 9.75 3.88
CA LYS A 68 4.84 10.95 4.45
C LYS A 68 5.04 12.14 3.52
N GLY A 69 3.93 12.70 3.03
CA GLY A 69 3.95 13.89 2.17
C GLY A 69 4.26 13.62 0.70
N CYS A 70 4.55 12.36 0.32
CA CYS A 70 4.76 11.99 -1.08
C CYS A 70 3.49 12.13 -1.90
N ARG A 71 3.65 12.50 -3.17
CA ARG A 71 2.57 12.54 -4.16
C ARG A 71 2.23 11.12 -4.59
N ALA A 72 0.99 10.92 -5.04
CA ALA A 72 0.50 9.60 -5.42
C ALA A 72 1.30 8.95 -6.57
N GLU A 73 1.86 9.77 -7.46
CA GLU A 73 2.66 9.37 -8.62
C GLU A 73 4.07 8.87 -8.25
N ASP A 74 4.60 9.28 -7.10
CA ASP A 74 5.95 8.92 -6.64
C ASP A 74 5.96 7.74 -5.66
N MET A 75 4.79 7.26 -5.24
CA MET A 75 4.67 6.21 -4.23
C MET A 75 4.61 4.82 -4.89
N PRO A 76 5.58 3.92 -4.63
CA PRO A 76 5.48 2.55 -5.09
C PRO A 76 4.34 1.80 -4.38
N PRO A 77 3.87 0.66 -4.92
CA PRO A 77 2.83 -0.15 -4.29
C PRO A 77 3.17 -0.49 -2.84
N HIS A 78 2.38 0.04 -1.91
CA HIS A 78 2.56 -0.20 -0.49
C HIS A 78 1.29 0.10 0.30
N ILE A 79 1.10 -0.57 1.44
CA ILE A 79 -0.03 -0.29 2.34
C ILE A 79 0.00 1.16 2.89
N TYR A 80 1.20 1.71 3.09
CA TYR A 80 1.40 3.11 3.49
C TYR A 80 1.01 4.10 2.40
N ALA A 81 1.18 3.75 1.12
CA ALA A 81 0.69 4.59 0.03
C ALA A 81 -0.83 4.72 0.05
N VAL A 82 -1.54 3.63 0.39
CA VAL A 82 -3.01 3.64 0.55
C VAL A 82 -3.41 4.55 1.71
N ALA A 83 -2.74 4.43 2.85
CA ALA A 83 -3.00 5.25 4.03
C ALA A 83 -2.70 6.75 3.76
N GLN A 84 -1.58 7.06 3.11
CA GLN A 84 -1.20 8.41 2.70
C GLN A 84 -2.22 9.02 1.74
N ARG A 85 -2.69 8.24 0.75
CA ARG A 85 -3.70 8.69 -0.21
C ARG A 85 -5.03 8.97 0.47
N ALA A 86 -5.49 8.08 1.35
CA ALA A 86 -6.71 8.29 2.12
C ALA A 86 -6.60 9.54 3.02
N HIS A 87 -5.49 9.69 3.73
CA HIS A 87 -5.24 10.88 4.56
C HIS A 87 -5.20 12.17 3.74
N GLY A 88 -4.46 12.19 2.63
CA GLY A 88 -4.38 13.35 1.73
C GLY A 88 -5.71 13.69 1.07
N ALA A 89 -6.49 12.68 0.65
CA ALA A 89 -7.83 12.86 0.11
C ALA A 89 -8.76 13.46 1.18
N MET A 90 -8.75 12.93 2.40
CA MET A 90 -9.55 13.46 3.52
C MET A 90 -9.25 14.94 3.79
N LEU A 91 -7.97 15.34 3.81
CA LEU A 91 -7.56 16.72 4.06
C LEU A 91 -7.94 17.66 2.91
N SER A 92 -7.74 17.23 1.66
CA SER A 92 -8.00 18.05 0.47
C SER A 92 -9.48 18.19 0.14
N SER A 93 -10.25 17.09 0.18
CA SER A 93 -11.67 17.10 -0.14
C SER A 93 -12.56 17.44 1.05
N ARG A 94 -12.02 17.46 2.28
CA ARG A 94 -12.76 17.66 3.54
C ARG A 94 -13.95 16.69 3.67
N ARG A 95 -13.74 15.44 3.22
CA ARG A 95 -14.74 14.36 3.28
C ARG A 95 -14.11 13.10 3.87
N ASP A 96 -14.90 12.38 4.65
CA ASP A 96 -14.49 11.12 5.25
C ASP A 96 -14.05 10.10 4.19
N GLN A 97 -13.02 9.34 4.51
CA GLN A 97 -12.45 8.31 3.64
C GLN A 97 -12.52 6.95 4.33
N SER A 98 -12.59 5.89 3.54
CA SER A 98 -12.60 4.52 4.03
C SER A 98 -11.50 3.70 3.37
N VAL A 99 -10.86 2.84 4.16
CA VAL A 99 -9.92 1.82 3.68
C VAL A 99 -10.56 0.46 3.93
N VAL A 100 -10.96 -0.22 2.87
CA VAL A 100 -11.67 -1.51 2.94
C VAL A 100 -10.69 -2.64 2.64
N LEU A 101 -10.52 -3.55 3.61
CA LEU A 101 -9.63 -4.71 3.49
C LEU A 101 -10.45 -5.96 3.18
N MET A 102 -10.25 -6.54 2.00
CA MET A 102 -10.97 -7.73 1.52
C MET A 102 -10.04 -8.92 1.36
N GLY A 103 -10.57 -10.13 1.57
CA GLY A 103 -9.81 -11.38 1.38
C GLY A 103 -10.28 -12.51 2.29
N ARG A 104 -9.92 -13.74 1.94
CA ARG A 104 -10.24 -14.96 2.72
C ARG A 104 -9.65 -14.91 4.14
N SER A 105 -10.11 -15.78 5.04
CA SER A 105 -9.47 -15.93 6.35
C SER A 105 -7.97 -16.24 6.19
N GLY A 106 -7.11 -15.65 7.04
CA GLY A 106 -5.65 -15.81 6.96
C GLY A 106 -4.92 -14.97 5.90
N SER A 107 -5.63 -14.17 5.08
CA SER A 107 -5.02 -13.32 4.04
C SER A 107 -4.20 -12.12 4.53
N GLY A 108 -4.07 -11.91 5.85
CA GLY A 108 -3.29 -10.79 6.40
C GLY A 108 -4.05 -9.47 6.54
N LYS A 109 -5.39 -9.46 6.47
CA LYS A 109 -6.22 -8.25 6.65
C LYS A 109 -5.92 -7.53 7.98
N THR A 110 -5.89 -8.24 9.10
CA THR A 110 -5.66 -7.66 10.43
C THR A 110 -4.29 -6.99 10.52
N THR A 111 -3.24 -7.64 10.01
CA THR A 111 -1.88 -7.10 9.97
C THR A 111 -1.80 -5.84 9.10
N ASN A 112 -2.42 -5.87 7.92
CA ASN A 112 -2.49 -4.68 7.06
C ASN A 112 -3.27 -3.53 7.71
N ALA A 113 -4.36 -3.83 8.43
CA ALA A 113 -5.11 -2.81 9.19
C ALA A 113 -4.23 -2.16 10.26
N GLN A 114 -3.43 -2.94 10.99
CA GLN A 114 -2.48 -2.42 11.97
C GLN A 114 -1.44 -1.51 11.31
N HIS A 115 -0.91 -1.88 10.15
CA HIS A 115 0.03 -1.03 9.41
C HIS A 115 -0.60 0.29 8.92
N VAL A 116 -1.84 0.26 8.42
CA VAL A 116 -2.58 1.48 8.06
C VAL A 116 -2.76 2.37 9.29
N LEU A 117 -3.21 1.80 10.42
CA LEU A 117 -3.42 2.56 11.65
C LEU A 117 -2.12 3.18 12.16
N ASN A 118 -1.04 2.40 12.23
CA ASN A 118 0.27 2.88 12.66
C ASN A 118 0.76 4.04 11.77
N TYR A 119 0.59 3.94 10.44
CA TYR A 119 0.93 5.02 9.53
C TYR A 119 0.12 6.30 9.80
N LEU A 120 -1.19 6.17 10.01
CA LEU A 120 -2.06 7.31 10.32
C LEU A 120 -1.68 7.94 11.67
N LEU A 121 -1.35 7.15 12.69
CA LEU A 121 -0.88 7.65 13.97
C LEU A 121 0.44 8.44 13.83
N LEU A 122 1.38 7.96 13.02
CA LEU A 122 2.64 8.67 12.76
C LEU A 122 2.46 9.97 11.96
N THR A 123 1.45 10.01 11.09
CA THR A 123 1.23 11.15 10.18
C THR A 123 0.32 12.21 10.79
N ALA A 124 -0.75 11.80 11.47
CA ALA A 124 -1.75 12.67 12.07
C ALA A 124 -1.52 12.90 13.57
N GLY A 125 -0.73 12.06 14.25
CA GLY A 125 -0.37 12.23 15.64
C GLY A 125 0.40 13.53 15.86
N GLN A 126 -0.31 14.54 16.34
CA GLN A 126 0.30 15.72 16.94
C GLN A 126 1.15 15.23 18.12
N HIS A 127 2.44 15.57 18.14
CA HIS A 127 3.15 15.69 19.41
C HIS A 127 2.46 16.85 20.14
N SER A 128 1.41 16.55 20.91
CA SER A 128 0.97 17.47 21.95
C SER A 128 2.12 17.56 22.95
N LYS A 129 3.08 18.46 22.68
CA LYS A 129 3.89 19.04 23.75
C LYS A 129 2.88 19.72 24.65
N SER A 130 2.44 19.00 25.68
CA SER A 130 1.73 19.59 26.80
C SER A 130 2.55 20.78 27.25
N ILE A 131 1.98 21.96 27.08
CA ILE A 131 2.51 23.22 27.58
C ILE A 131 2.85 22.97 29.05
N THR A 132 4.13 23.10 29.40
CA THR A 132 4.62 23.14 30.77
C THR A 132 3.84 24.22 31.51
N GLY A 133 2.91 23.79 32.37
CA GLY A 133 2.36 24.64 33.42
C GLY A 133 3.42 24.78 34.50
N ASN A 134 4.20 25.85 34.42
CA ASN A 134 4.80 26.44 35.61
C ASN A 134 3.71 27.27 36.26
N GLU A 135 3.26 26.84 37.43
CA GLU A 135 2.81 27.67 38.56
C GLU A 135 2.77 26.81 39.82
#